data_AF-A0A6V8KSU9-F1
#
_entry.id   AF-A0A6V8KSU9-F1
#
_cell.length_a   1.000
_cell.length_b   1.000
_cell.length_c   1.000
_cell.angle_alpha   90.00
_cell.angle_beta   90.00
_cell.angle_gamma   90.00
#
_symmetry.space_group_name_H-M   'P 1'
#
loop_
_entity.id
_entity.type
_entity.pdbx_description
1 polymer ?
#
loop_
_entity_poly.entity_id
_entity_poly.type
_entity_poly.pdbx_seq_one_letter_code
_entity_poly.pdbx_strand_id
1 'polypeptide(L)'
;MLGAAGFLAPELSVRSEAAKYRAAFRDALSSFLDLVVISLAAGSGVDQALDEAAKVGSGPAYTELRYALAEARLARVPPWDILAILGRRIAVPELVQLAATVGLAGTEGAKVRASLRSRAVSMRERRLTDAEGEANAATERMAMPIVALFAGFLIFLGYPALAAVLGGL
;
A
#
# COMPACT_ATOMS: atom_id res chain seq x y z
N MET A 1 50.87 -40.45 -10.58
CA MET A 1 50.76 -39.06 -10.06
C MET A 1 50.27 -38.02 -11.08
N LEU A 2 50.00 -38.38 -12.35
CA LEU A 2 49.40 -37.46 -13.35
C LEU A 2 47.88 -37.25 -13.21
N GLY A 3 47.16 -38.12 -12.50
CA GLY A 3 45.70 -38.02 -12.31
C GLY A 3 45.26 -36.89 -11.35
N ALA A 4 46.12 -36.46 -10.42
CA ALA A 4 45.79 -35.38 -9.48
C ALA A 4 45.85 -33.99 -10.16
N ALA A 5 46.75 -33.80 -11.13
CA ALA A 5 46.86 -32.56 -11.88
C ALA A 5 45.67 -32.33 -12.84
N GLY A 6 45.05 -33.41 -13.34
CA GLY A 6 43.86 -33.34 -14.17
C GLY A 6 42.56 -33.01 -13.42
N PHE A 7 42.51 -33.22 -12.10
CA PHE A 7 41.32 -32.94 -11.29
C PHE A 7 41.30 -31.49 -10.76
N LEU A 8 42.46 -30.91 -10.47
CA LEU A 8 42.59 -29.52 -9.98
C LEU A 8 42.38 -28.45 -11.08
N ALA A 9 42.67 -28.79 -12.34
CA ALA A 9 42.54 -27.88 -13.48
C ALA A 9 41.08 -27.44 -13.79
N PRO A 10 40.08 -28.34 -13.89
CA PRO A 10 38.69 -27.94 -14.10
C PRO A 10 38.12 -27.19 -12.89
N GLU A 11 38.55 -27.52 -11.67
CA GLU A 11 38.05 -26.87 -10.46
C GLU A 11 38.45 -25.39 -10.37
N LEU A 12 39.69 -25.06 -10.77
CA LEU A 12 40.13 -23.67 -10.90
C LEU A 12 39.37 -22.93 -12.01
N SER A 13 39.10 -23.59 -13.14
CA SER A 13 38.33 -23.01 -14.25
C SER A 13 36.89 -22.67 -13.82
N VAL A 14 36.19 -23.62 -13.19
CA VAL A 14 34.82 -23.43 -12.68
C VAL A 14 34.77 -22.32 -11.62
N ARG A 15 35.74 -22.27 -10.71
CA ARG A 15 35.80 -21.23 -9.68
C ARG A 15 36.03 -19.83 -10.29
N SER A 16 36.86 -19.74 -11.32
CA SER A 16 37.11 -18.49 -12.04
C SER A 16 35.87 -18.02 -12.81
N GLU A 17 35.15 -18.95 -13.44
CA GLU A 17 33.95 -18.63 -14.22
C GLU A 17 32.80 -18.21 -13.30
N ALA A 18 32.64 -18.89 -12.17
CA ALA A 18 31.69 -18.49 -11.13
C ALA A 18 32.03 -17.09 -10.55
N ALA A 19 33.31 -16.76 -10.41
CA ALA A 19 33.73 -15.43 -9.97
C ALA A 19 33.39 -14.34 -11.00
N LYS A 20 33.62 -14.61 -12.30
CA LYS A 20 33.22 -13.71 -13.39
C LYS A 20 31.70 -13.54 -13.44
N TYR A 21 30.94 -14.62 -13.33
CA TYR A 21 29.49 -14.56 -13.31
C TYR A 21 28.97 -13.70 -12.15
N ARG A 22 29.52 -13.88 -10.94
CA ARG A 22 29.18 -13.04 -9.78
C ARG A 22 29.55 -11.57 -9.99
N ALA A 23 30.69 -11.28 -10.64
CA ALA A 23 31.07 -9.92 -10.98
C ALA A 23 30.08 -9.28 -11.96
N ALA A 24 29.77 -9.98 -13.06
CA ALA A 24 28.77 -9.51 -14.03
C ALA A 24 27.39 -9.33 -13.39
N PHE A 25 27.01 -10.20 -12.45
CA PHE A 25 25.76 -10.05 -11.71
C PHE A 25 25.76 -8.80 -10.83
N ARG A 26 26.87 -8.48 -10.15
CA ARG A 26 26.99 -7.24 -9.36
C ARG A 26 26.88 -6.00 -10.23
N ASP A 27 27.52 -6.00 -11.40
CA ASP A 27 27.43 -4.87 -12.34
C ASP A 27 25.98 -4.69 -12.81
N ALA A 28 25.32 -5.79 -13.19
CA ALA A 28 23.90 -5.77 -13.57
C ALA A 28 23.00 -5.32 -12.40
N LEU A 29 23.30 -5.73 -11.17
CA LEU A 29 22.58 -5.30 -9.98
C LEU A 29 22.74 -3.79 -9.75
N SER A 30 23.93 -3.23 -9.94
CA SER A 30 24.14 -1.78 -9.82
C SER A 30 23.25 -1.03 -10.81
N SER A 31 23.30 -1.39 -12.10
CA SER A 31 22.47 -0.76 -13.12
C SER A 31 20.97 -0.94 -12.88
N PHE A 32 20.56 -2.11 -12.36
CA PHE A 32 19.19 -2.35 -11.96
C PHE A 32 18.74 -1.37 -10.88
N LEU A 33 19.56 -1.17 -9.83
CA LEU A 33 19.24 -0.24 -8.75
C LEU A 33 19.20 1.21 -9.20
N ASP A 34 20.08 1.62 -10.11
CA ASP A 34 20.05 2.95 -10.70
C ASP A 34 18.71 3.20 -11.41
N LEU A 35 18.23 2.22 -12.17
CA LEU A 35 16.90 2.30 -12.80
C LEU A 35 15.77 2.35 -11.78
N VAL A 36 15.83 1.55 -10.71
CA VAL A 36 14.82 1.59 -9.64
C VAL A 36 14.75 2.98 -9.00
N VAL A 37 15.90 3.59 -8.70
CA VAL A 37 15.98 4.95 -8.15
C VAL A 37 15.37 5.97 -9.11
N ILE A 38 15.67 5.87 -10.41
CA ILE A 38 15.08 6.74 -11.44
C ILE A 38 13.56 6.57 -11.51
N SER A 39 13.05 5.33 -11.50
CA SER A 39 11.62 5.05 -11.54
C SER A 39 10.88 5.52 -10.28
N LEU A 40 11.51 5.43 -9.11
CA LEU A 40 10.99 5.97 -7.85
C LEU A 40 10.94 7.50 -7.87
N ALA A 41 11.98 8.15 -8.40
CA ALA A 41 12.00 9.61 -8.56
C ALA A 41 10.90 10.10 -9.51
N ALA A 42 10.50 9.28 -10.48
CA ALA A 42 9.36 9.53 -11.37
C ALA A 42 7.98 9.29 -10.71
N GLY A 43 7.93 8.91 -9.43
CA GLY A 43 6.70 8.70 -8.67
C GLY A 43 6.12 7.29 -8.76
N SER A 44 6.86 6.32 -9.31
CA SER A 44 6.41 4.92 -9.34
C SER A 44 6.37 4.32 -7.93
N GLY A 45 5.43 3.43 -7.66
CA GLY A 45 5.46 2.63 -6.43
C GLY A 45 6.66 1.69 -6.41
N VAL A 46 7.15 1.32 -5.22
CA VAL A 46 8.33 0.44 -5.06
C VAL A 46 8.21 -0.87 -5.86
N ASP A 47 7.07 -1.55 -5.76
CA ASP A 47 6.83 -2.81 -6.48
C ASP A 47 6.79 -2.63 -8.00
N GLN A 48 6.41 -1.45 -8.47
CA GLN A 48 6.38 -1.09 -9.89
C GLN A 48 7.78 -0.71 -10.39
N ALA A 49 8.52 0.10 -9.61
CA ALA A 49 9.88 0.50 -9.93
C ALA A 49 10.82 -0.69 -10.06
N LEU A 50 10.73 -1.67 -9.15
CA LEU A 50 11.49 -2.92 -9.21
C LEU A 50 11.17 -3.71 -10.50
N ASP A 51 9.90 -3.75 -10.88
CA ASP A 51 9.46 -4.50 -12.04
C ASP A 51 9.88 -3.87 -13.35
N GLU A 52 9.72 -2.55 -13.46
CA GLU A 52 10.10 -1.79 -14.65
C GLU A 52 11.61 -1.84 -14.84
N ALA A 53 12.40 -1.65 -13.78
CA ALA A 53 13.84 -1.80 -13.83
C ALA A 53 14.28 -3.21 -14.29
N ALA A 54 13.57 -4.26 -13.83
CA ALA A 54 13.88 -5.63 -14.21
C ALA A 54 13.50 -5.94 -15.67
N LYS A 55 12.50 -5.27 -16.23
CA LYS A 55 12.08 -5.43 -17.63
C LYS A 55 13.01 -4.70 -18.60
N VAL A 56 13.52 -3.53 -18.23
CA VAL A 56 14.37 -2.71 -19.10
C VAL A 56 15.73 -3.36 -19.33
N GLY A 57 16.32 -3.98 -18.30
CA GLY A 57 17.62 -4.62 -18.45
C GLY A 57 17.58 -5.99 -19.14
N SER A 58 18.68 -6.34 -19.78
CA SER A 58 18.84 -7.57 -20.56
C SER A 58 19.98 -8.44 -20.02
N GLY A 59 19.95 -9.73 -20.38
CA GLY A 59 20.98 -10.70 -19.98
C GLY A 59 20.60 -11.60 -18.80
N PRO A 60 21.50 -12.53 -18.42
CA PRO A 60 21.19 -13.60 -17.48
C PRO A 60 20.81 -13.11 -16.07
N ALA A 61 21.50 -12.09 -15.57
CA ALA A 61 21.24 -11.52 -14.25
C ALA A 61 19.83 -10.90 -14.16
N TYR A 62 19.41 -10.16 -15.19
CA TYR A 62 18.07 -9.59 -15.26
C TYR A 62 16.98 -10.65 -15.41
N THR A 63 17.26 -11.77 -16.08
CA THR A 63 16.34 -12.91 -16.12
C THR A 63 16.12 -13.51 -14.74
N GLU A 64 17.19 -13.75 -13.98
CA GLU A 64 17.10 -14.23 -12.59
C GLU A 64 16.35 -13.24 -11.69
N LEU A 65 16.61 -11.93 -11.83
CA LEU A 65 15.89 -10.89 -11.08
C LEU A 65 14.40 -10.88 -11.42
N ARG A 66 14.03 -10.96 -12.70
CA ARG A 66 12.62 -11.05 -13.13
C ARG A 66 11.93 -12.29 -12.56
N TYR A 67 12.60 -13.44 -12.59
CA TYR A 67 12.06 -14.66 -11.99
C TYR A 67 11.85 -14.52 -10.49
N ALA A 68 12.82 -13.95 -9.76
CA ALA A 68 12.71 -13.70 -8.33
C ALA A 68 11.55 -12.74 -7.99
N LEU A 69 11.38 -11.66 -8.77
CA LEU A 69 10.27 -10.72 -8.57
C LEU A 69 8.91 -11.36 -8.88
N ALA A 70 8.83 -12.18 -9.94
CA ALA A 70 7.63 -12.92 -10.28
C ALA A 70 7.28 -13.95 -9.19
N GLU A 71 8.28 -14.68 -8.69
CA GLU A 71 8.13 -15.63 -7.59
C GLU A 71 7.61 -14.96 -6.32
N ALA A 72 8.18 -13.80 -5.94
CA ALA A 72 7.72 -13.03 -4.78
C ALA A 72 6.23 -12.64 -4.91
N ARG A 73 5.82 -12.20 -6.10
CA ARG A 73 4.43 -11.83 -6.38
C ARG A 73 3.48 -13.01 -6.29
N LEU A 74 3.86 -14.15 -6.86
CA LEU A 74 3.05 -15.38 -6.81
C LEU A 74 2.91 -15.88 -5.38
N ALA A 75 3.99 -15.85 -4.61
CA ALA A 75 4.01 -16.25 -3.20
C ALA A 75 3.37 -15.21 -2.26
N ARG A 76 3.04 -14.00 -2.76
CA ARG A 76 2.58 -12.83 -1.98
C ARG A 76 3.50 -12.49 -0.81
N VAL A 77 4.80 -12.70 -1.00
CA VAL A 77 5.82 -12.30 -0.04
C VAL A 77 6.49 -11.02 -0.53
N PRO A 78 7.09 -10.24 0.38
CA PRO A 78 7.85 -9.08 -0.02
C PRO A 78 8.99 -9.42 -1.00
N PRO A 79 9.25 -8.59 -2.02
CA PRO A 79 10.28 -8.86 -3.03
C PRO A 79 11.68 -9.08 -2.45
N TRP A 80 12.02 -8.33 -1.38
CA TRP A 80 13.33 -8.43 -0.74
C TRP A 80 13.59 -9.82 -0.13
N ASP A 81 12.57 -10.56 0.32
CA ASP A 81 12.77 -11.90 0.88
C ASP A 81 13.27 -12.88 -0.18
N ILE A 82 12.66 -12.85 -1.38
CA ILE A 82 13.09 -13.70 -2.50
C ILE A 82 14.44 -13.23 -3.06
N LEU A 83 14.69 -11.92 -3.13
CA LEU A 83 15.99 -11.40 -3.54
C LEU A 83 17.12 -11.83 -2.58
N ALA A 84 16.84 -11.90 -1.28
CA ALA A 84 17.80 -12.44 -0.30
C ALA A 84 18.09 -13.94 -0.53
N ILE A 85 17.07 -14.72 -0.86
CA ILE A 85 17.23 -16.14 -1.23
C ILE A 85 18.06 -16.26 -2.51
N LEU A 86 17.77 -15.46 -3.53
CA LEU A 86 18.53 -15.42 -4.78
C LEU A 86 20.00 -15.10 -4.49
N GLY A 87 20.30 -14.04 -3.74
CA GLY A 87 21.66 -13.63 -3.38
C GLY A 87 22.45 -14.74 -2.66
N ARG A 88 21.80 -15.50 -1.78
CA ARG A 88 22.42 -16.68 -1.15
C ARG A 88 22.67 -17.80 -2.16
N ARG A 89 21.73 -18.06 -3.07
CA ARG A 89 21.85 -19.11 -4.11
C ARG A 89 23.01 -18.85 -5.08
N ILE A 90 23.17 -17.60 -5.52
CA ILE A 90 24.22 -17.21 -6.48
C ILE A 90 25.52 -16.75 -5.80
N ALA A 91 25.56 -16.77 -4.47
CA ALA A 91 26.67 -16.28 -3.64
C ALA A 91 27.06 -14.83 -3.96
N VAL A 92 26.08 -13.93 -4.04
CA VAL A 92 26.27 -12.47 -4.18
C VAL A 92 25.84 -11.80 -2.87
N PRO A 93 26.78 -11.54 -1.94
CA PRO A 93 26.47 -10.97 -0.62
C PRO A 93 25.81 -9.59 -0.68
N GLU A 94 26.15 -8.78 -1.67
CA GLU A 94 25.65 -7.42 -1.84
C GLU A 94 24.13 -7.41 -2.06
N LEU A 95 23.60 -8.39 -2.81
CA LEU A 95 22.17 -8.56 -3.00
C LEU A 95 21.47 -8.94 -1.68
N VAL A 96 22.11 -9.77 -0.86
CA VAL A 96 21.59 -10.18 0.45
C VAL A 96 21.56 -8.99 1.42
N GLN A 97 22.61 -8.17 1.44
CA GLN A 97 22.70 -6.97 2.28
C GLN A 97 21.68 -5.92 1.86
N LEU A 98 21.53 -5.70 0.55
CA LEU A 98 20.49 -4.83 0.01
C LEU A 98 19.11 -5.28 0.45
N ALA A 99 18.79 -6.55 0.25
CA ALA A 99 17.51 -7.13 0.62
C ALA A 99 17.23 -6.99 2.12
N ALA A 100 18.23 -7.19 2.98
CA ALA A 100 18.08 -6.99 4.42
C ALA A 100 17.76 -5.51 4.76
N THR A 101 18.49 -4.58 4.14
CA THR A 101 18.34 -3.14 4.38
C THR A 101 16.95 -2.66 3.93
N VAL A 102 16.55 -3.01 2.72
CA VAL A 102 15.24 -2.66 2.15
C VAL A 102 14.13 -3.39 2.90
N GLY A 103 14.35 -4.63 3.33
CA GLY A 103 13.36 -5.39 4.07
C GLY A 103 13.02 -4.79 5.42
N LEU A 104 14.03 -4.31 6.17
CA LEU A 104 13.82 -3.61 7.43
C LEU A 104 13.01 -2.32 7.23
N ALA A 105 13.45 -1.46 6.31
CA ALA A 105 12.76 -0.21 5.99
C ALA A 105 11.35 -0.44 5.41
N GLY A 106 11.19 -1.44 4.55
CA GLY A 106 9.94 -1.82 3.92
C GLY A 106 8.93 -2.38 4.91
N THR A 107 9.37 -3.16 5.90
CA THR A 107 8.49 -3.69 6.95
C THR A 107 7.94 -2.57 7.83
N GLU A 108 8.75 -1.56 8.18
CA GLU A 108 8.30 -0.38 8.91
C GLU A 108 7.33 0.47 8.07
N GLY A 109 7.70 0.80 6.82
CA GLY A 109 6.85 1.58 5.92
C GLY A 109 5.53 0.88 5.53
N ALA A 110 5.56 -0.45 5.33
CA ALA A 110 4.36 -1.24 5.00
C ALA A 110 3.38 -1.29 6.17
N LYS A 111 3.85 -1.43 7.41
CA LYS A 111 3.02 -1.38 8.61
C LYS A 111 2.32 -0.02 8.76
N VAL A 112 3.05 1.07 8.53
CA VAL A 112 2.48 2.43 8.56
C VAL A 112 1.45 2.62 7.46
N ARG A 113 1.74 2.22 6.22
CA ARG A 113 0.78 2.26 5.10
C ARG A 113 -0.48 1.43 5.36
N ALA A 114 -0.34 0.23 5.92
CA ALA A 114 -1.47 -0.64 6.26
C ALA A 114 -2.36 -0.03 7.34
N SER A 115 -1.76 0.56 8.38
CA SER A 115 -2.48 1.29 9.44
C SER A 115 -3.20 2.54 8.92
N LEU A 116 -2.55 3.34 8.06
CA LEU A 116 -3.19 4.49 7.43
C LEU A 116 -4.34 4.06 6.51
N ARG A 117 -4.18 2.94 5.78
CA ARG A 117 -5.24 2.38 4.93
C ARG A 117 -6.44 1.92 5.74
N SER A 118 -6.24 1.21 6.85
CA SER A 118 -7.35 0.80 7.72
C SER A 118 -8.05 2.00 8.33
N ARG A 119 -7.30 3.01 8.79
CA ARG A 119 -7.84 4.29 9.29
C ARG A 119 -8.64 5.03 8.21
N ALA A 120 -8.16 5.05 6.96
CA ALA A 120 -8.85 5.68 5.84
C ALA A 120 -10.15 4.95 5.46
N VAL A 121 -10.15 3.61 5.48
CA VAL A 121 -11.36 2.80 5.29
C VAL A 121 -12.37 3.07 6.40
N SER A 122 -11.97 3.04 7.67
CA SER A 122 -12.85 3.35 8.80
C SER A 122 -13.37 4.79 8.78
N MET A 123 -12.58 5.76 8.31
CA MET A 123 -13.07 7.14 8.11
C MET A 123 -14.05 7.23 6.94
N ARG A 124 -13.86 6.46 5.87
CA ARG A 124 -14.78 6.43 4.72
C ARG A 124 -16.10 5.75 5.07
N GLU A 125 -16.06 4.72 5.90
CA GLU A 125 -17.25 4.07 6.48
C GLU A 125 -17.98 5.01 7.45
N ARG A 126 -17.25 5.73 8.33
CA ARG A 126 -17.86 6.73 9.23
C ARG A 126 -18.51 7.88 8.49
N ARG A 127 -17.94 8.33 7.37
CA ARG A 127 -18.55 9.34 6.49
C ARG A 127 -19.87 8.87 5.85
N LEU A 128 -20.11 7.56 5.79
CA LEU A 128 -21.38 7.01 5.30
C LEU A 128 -22.45 6.99 6.40
N THR A 129 -22.08 6.68 7.65
CA THR A 129 -22.99 6.72 8.81
C THR A 129 -23.28 8.14 9.32
N ASP A 130 -22.34 9.08 9.21
CA ASP A 130 -22.58 10.47 9.64
C ASP A 130 -23.53 11.21 8.68
N ALA A 131 -23.65 10.77 7.42
CA ALA A 131 -24.63 11.28 6.46
C ALA A 131 -26.09 10.89 6.80
N GLU A 132 -26.31 9.86 7.63
CA GLU A 132 -27.63 9.48 8.13
C GLU A 132 -28.04 10.28 9.38
N GLY A 133 -27.07 10.89 10.09
CA GLY A 133 -27.31 11.65 11.32
C GLY A 133 -27.93 13.04 11.10
N GLU A 134 -27.68 13.68 9.96
CA GLU A 134 -28.22 15.02 9.66
C GLU A 134 -29.72 15.03 9.31
N ALA A 135 -30.32 13.87 8.99
CA ALA A 135 -31.76 13.78 8.72
C ALA A 135 -32.62 13.88 9.98
N ASN A 136 -32.10 13.49 11.15
CA ASN A 136 -32.85 13.52 12.42
C ASN A 136 -32.90 14.89 13.10
N ALA A 137 -32.10 15.87 12.66
CA ALA A 137 -32.13 17.22 13.22
C ALA A 137 -33.22 18.12 12.59
N ALA A 138 -33.86 17.68 11.49
CA ALA A 138 -34.88 18.47 10.80
C ALA A 138 -36.29 18.34 11.42
N THR A 139 -36.58 17.26 12.14
CA THR A 139 -37.92 16.97 12.67
C THR A 139 -38.31 17.88 13.83
N GLU A 140 -37.35 18.48 14.55
CA GLU A 140 -37.66 19.37 15.67
C GLU A 140 -38.12 20.77 15.21
N ARG A 141 -37.77 21.19 13.98
CA ARG A 141 -38.19 22.49 13.42
C ARG A 141 -39.58 22.48 12.76
N MET A 142 -40.20 21.32 12.54
CA MET A 142 -41.55 21.22 11.97
C MET A 142 -42.69 21.27 13.01
N ALA A 143 -42.41 21.07 14.30
CA ALA A 143 -43.44 21.09 15.35
C ALA A 143 -43.79 22.51 15.83
N MET A 144 -42.88 23.47 15.65
CA MET A 144 -43.04 24.85 16.14
C MET A 144 -44.21 25.61 15.48
N PRO A 145 -44.47 25.51 14.16
CA PRO A 145 -45.59 26.20 13.52
C PRO A 145 -46.96 25.63 13.91
N ILE A 146 -47.05 24.33 14.15
CA ILE A 146 -48.32 23.65 14.46
C ILE A 146 -48.83 24.07 15.85
N VAL A 147 -47.94 24.18 16.84
CA VAL A 147 -48.30 24.64 18.19
C VAL A 147 -48.78 26.10 18.16
N ALA A 148 -48.13 26.96 17.37
CA ALA A 148 -48.56 28.34 17.20
C ALA A 148 -49.93 28.46 16.52
N LEU A 149 -50.20 27.65 15.49
CA LEU A 149 -51.49 27.59 14.82
C LEU A 149 -52.61 27.11 15.77
N PHE A 150 -52.32 26.09 16.59
CA PHE A 150 -53.28 25.53 17.55
C PHE A 150 -53.61 26.53 18.67
N ALA A 151 -52.61 27.26 19.18
CA ALA A 151 -52.81 28.34 20.14
C ALA A 151 -53.66 29.48 19.54
N GLY A 152 -53.39 29.87 18.29
CA GLY A 152 -54.19 30.87 17.57
C GLY A 152 -55.65 30.43 17.37
N PHE A 153 -55.88 29.16 17.03
CA PHE A 153 -57.23 28.61 16.87
C PHE A 153 -58.02 28.62 18.18
N LEU A 154 -57.39 28.24 19.30
CA LEU A 154 -58.01 28.30 20.64
C LEU A 154 -58.39 29.73 21.04
N ILE A 155 -57.54 30.71 20.74
CA ILE A 155 -57.84 32.13 20.98
C ILE A 155 -59.01 32.59 20.11
N PHE A 156 -59.01 32.24 18.82
CA PHE A 156 -60.08 32.60 17.89
C PHE A 156 -61.43 32.00 18.28
N LEU A 157 -61.46 30.77 18.79
CA LEU A 157 -62.69 30.11 19.23
C LEU A 157 -63.15 30.59 20.62
N GLY A 158 -62.21 30.88 21.52
CA GLY A 158 -62.50 31.34 22.88
C GLY A 158 -63.00 32.79 22.93
N TYR A 159 -62.50 33.66 22.05
CA TYR A 159 -62.89 35.07 22.00
C TYR A 159 -64.42 35.31 21.81
N PRO A 160 -65.11 34.70 20.83
CA PRO A 160 -66.55 34.89 20.67
C PRO A 160 -67.36 34.27 21.81
N ALA A 161 -66.90 33.17 22.41
CA ALA A 161 -67.57 32.57 23.57
C ALA A 161 -67.50 33.47 24.81
N LEU A 162 -66.34 34.09 25.07
CA LEU A 162 -66.18 35.05 26.16
C LEU A 162 -66.95 36.35 25.89
N ALA A 163 -66.92 36.85 24.65
CA ALA A 163 -67.66 38.05 24.26
C ALA A 163 -69.19 37.85 24.33
N ALA A 164 -69.69 36.66 23.98
CA ALA A 164 -71.12 36.34 24.09
C ALA A 164 -71.60 36.23 25.55
N VAL A 165 -70.76 35.73 26.45
CA VAL A 165 -71.08 35.66 27.90
C VAL A 165 -71.00 37.03 28.57
N LEU A 166 -70.08 37.91 28.14
CA LEU A 166 -69.93 39.27 28.69
C LEU A 166 -70.90 40.30 28.08
N GLY A 167 -71.34 40.11 26.85
CA GLY A 167 -72.35 40.97 26.20
C GLY A 167 -73.80 40.57 26.47
N GLY A 168 -74.02 39.46 27.18
CA GLY A 168 -75.33 38.91 27.52
C GLY A 168 -75.77 39.12 28.98
N LEU A 169 -75.02 39.91 29.76
CA LEU A 169 -75.38 40.41 31.09
C LEU A 169 -75.73 41.91 31.00
#